data_AF-A0A536SP36-F1
#
_entry.id   AF-A0A536SP36-F1
#
_cell.length_a   1.000
_cell.length_b   1.000
_cell.length_c   1.000
_cell.angle_alpha   90.00
_cell.angle_beta   90.00
_cell.angle_gamma   90.00
#
_symmetry.space_group_name_H-M   'P 1'
#
loop_
_entity.id
_entity.type
_entity.pdbx_description
1 polymer ?
#
loop_
_entity_poly.entity_id
_entity_poly.type
_entity_poly.pdbx_seq_one_letter_code
_entity_poly.pdbx_strand_id
1 'polypeptide(L)'
;MAKMYRQGPHAEGTPQQGYQSPLTPQEIYRAAIAEINASCAKQYGKTFDKLALAQQEEVLRALDEGKFPLEAVPARFFFNLLLDNTIEGFFSDPIYGGNRDKIGWKLVGFPGVAAVYTQHVEKHGVPYDALPASIVDILEGKSALDEHGHPRHVLLVRKD
;
A
#
# COMPACT_ATOMS: atom_id res chain seq x y z
N MET A 1 10.88 -18.57 0.56
CA MET A 1 9.45 -18.22 0.70
C MET A 1 8.65 -19.51 0.87
N ALA A 2 7.84 -19.62 1.92
CA ALA A 2 6.94 -20.78 2.08
C ALA A 2 5.89 -20.74 0.96
N LYS A 3 5.66 -21.86 0.25
CA LYS A 3 4.59 -21.97 -0.73
C LYS A 3 3.25 -21.89 0.03
N MET A 4 2.41 -20.92 -0.31
CA MET A 4 1.02 -20.88 0.19
C MET A 4 0.32 -22.19 -0.17
N TYR A 5 -0.24 -22.86 0.84
CA TYR A 5 -0.97 -24.11 0.66
C TYR A 5 -2.32 -23.81 0.01
N ARG A 6 -2.51 -24.31 -1.23
CA ARG A 6 -3.71 -24.08 -2.05
C ARG A 6 -4.49 -25.35 -2.34
N GLN A 7 -4.17 -26.45 -1.65
CA GLN A 7 -4.91 -27.69 -1.80
C GLN A 7 -6.06 -27.70 -0.79
N GLY A 8 -7.22 -28.16 -1.22
CA GLY A 8 -8.38 -28.27 -0.34
C GLY A 8 -8.22 -29.41 0.68
N PRO A 9 -9.16 -29.51 1.63
CA PRO A 9 -10.36 -28.67 1.76
C PRO A 9 -10.05 -27.29 2.38
N HIS A 10 -10.63 -26.23 1.82
CA HIS A 10 -10.59 -24.89 2.39
C HIS A 10 -11.78 -24.72 3.33
N ALA A 11 -11.60 -25.10 4.60
CA ALA A 11 -12.57 -24.82 5.63
C ALA A 11 -12.54 -23.33 6.02
N GLU A 12 -13.66 -22.82 6.56
CA GLU A 12 -13.66 -21.50 7.18
C GLU A 12 -12.67 -21.52 8.36
N GLY A 13 -11.62 -20.70 8.26
CA GLY A 13 -10.60 -20.59 9.30
C GLY A 13 -11.14 -19.87 10.53
N THR A 14 -10.51 -20.07 11.69
CA THR A 14 -10.79 -19.21 12.84
C THR A 14 -10.35 -17.78 12.54
N PRO A 15 -10.88 -16.74 13.23
CA PRO A 15 -10.45 -15.37 13.01
C PRO A 15 -8.93 -15.15 13.09
N GLN A 16 -8.23 -15.96 13.89
CA GLN A 16 -6.77 -15.90 14.07
C GLN A 16 -5.99 -16.51 12.90
N GLN A 17 -6.61 -17.40 12.12
CA GLN A 17 -5.98 -18.05 10.97
C GLN A 17 -6.03 -17.20 9.70
N GLY A 18 -6.72 -16.06 9.75
CA GLY A 18 -6.95 -15.22 8.57
C GLY A 18 -7.77 -15.94 7.50
N TYR A 19 -7.87 -15.33 6.33
CA TYR A 19 -8.65 -15.87 5.23
C TYR A 19 -7.93 -17.04 4.54
N GLN A 20 -8.61 -18.17 4.47
CA GLN A 20 -8.11 -19.41 3.88
C GLN A 20 -8.75 -19.63 2.52
N SER A 21 -8.26 -18.93 1.48
CA SER A 21 -8.79 -19.06 0.11
C SER A 21 -7.82 -19.72 -0.84
N PRO A 22 -8.33 -20.50 -1.83
CA PRO A 22 -7.51 -20.99 -2.93
C PRO A 22 -7.00 -19.87 -3.84
N LEU A 23 -7.65 -18.70 -3.81
CA LEU A 23 -7.33 -17.58 -4.68
C LEU A 23 -6.06 -16.86 -4.20
N THR A 24 -5.20 -16.55 -5.15
CA THR A 24 -4.09 -15.61 -4.96
C THR A 24 -4.63 -14.19 -4.77
N PRO A 25 -3.86 -13.27 -4.14
CA PRO A 25 -4.26 -11.87 -4.04
C PRO A 25 -4.66 -11.26 -5.40
N GLN A 26 -3.90 -11.56 -6.47
CA GLN A 26 -4.23 -11.09 -7.81
C GLN A 26 -5.62 -11.56 -8.29
N GLU A 27 -5.97 -12.82 -8.04
CA GLU A 27 -7.27 -13.39 -8.43
C GLU A 27 -8.40 -12.78 -7.60
N ILE A 28 -8.20 -12.57 -6.30
CA ILE A 28 -9.15 -11.88 -5.41
C ILE A 28 -9.47 -10.49 -5.97
N TYR A 29 -8.46 -9.69 -6.29
CA TYR A 29 -8.66 -8.35 -6.84
C TYR A 29 -9.43 -8.37 -8.16
N ARG A 30 -9.06 -9.25 -9.09
CA ARG A 30 -9.74 -9.33 -10.40
C ARG A 30 -11.22 -9.69 -10.26
N ALA A 31 -11.51 -10.69 -9.41
CA ALA A 31 -12.89 -11.14 -9.20
C ALA A 31 -13.73 -10.06 -8.52
N ALA A 32 -13.26 -9.53 -7.38
CA ALA A 32 -13.99 -8.51 -6.63
C ALA A 32 -14.22 -7.22 -7.45
N ILE A 33 -13.21 -6.73 -8.17
CA ILE A 33 -13.37 -5.52 -9.02
C ILE A 33 -14.40 -5.75 -10.12
N ALA A 34 -14.41 -6.93 -10.75
CA ALA A 34 -15.38 -7.25 -11.79
C ALA A 34 -16.81 -7.28 -11.23
N GLU A 35 -17.02 -7.90 -10.07
CA GLU A 35 -18.31 -7.97 -9.39
C GLU A 35 -18.79 -6.59 -8.90
N ILE A 36 -17.90 -5.78 -8.31
CA ILE A 36 -18.20 -4.40 -7.90
C ILE A 36 -18.65 -3.58 -9.11
N ASN A 37 -17.91 -3.65 -10.21
CA ASN A 37 -18.26 -2.92 -11.43
C ASN A 37 -19.59 -3.38 -12.03
N ALA A 38 -19.87 -4.69 -12.03
CA ALA A 38 -21.14 -5.22 -12.50
C ALA A 38 -22.31 -4.76 -11.62
N SER A 39 -22.14 -4.75 -10.30
CA SER A 39 -23.14 -4.27 -9.34
C SER A 39 -23.38 -2.75 -9.50
N CYS A 40 -22.30 -1.96 -9.60
CA CYS A 40 -22.39 -0.52 -9.87
C CYS A 40 -23.08 -0.23 -11.20
N ALA A 41 -22.78 -1.00 -12.25
CA ALA A 41 -23.42 -0.83 -13.56
C ALA A 41 -24.92 -1.13 -13.51
N LYS A 42 -25.34 -2.15 -12.74
CA LYS A 42 -26.77 -2.47 -12.54
C LYS A 42 -27.50 -1.40 -11.73
N GLN A 43 -26.87 -0.87 -10.67
CA GLN A 43 -27.52 0.07 -9.75
C GLN A 43 -27.47 1.53 -10.23
N TYR A 44 -26.36 1.95 -10.83
CA TYR A 44 -26.07 3.35 -11.16
C TYR A 44 -25.82 3.58 -12.66
N GLY A 45 -25.81 2.53 -13.49
CA GLY A 45 -25.54 2.62 -14.93
C GLY A 45 -24.08 2.89 -15.30
N LYS A 46 -23.14 2.84 -14.34
CA LYS A 46 -21.71 3.12 -14.55
C LYS A 46 -20.84 2.20 -13.70
N THR A 47 -19.58 2.02 -14.11
CA THR A 47 -18.55 1.36 -13.30
C THR A 47 -18.15 2.24 -12.12
N PHE A 48 -17.56 1.64 -11.07
CA PHE A 48 -17.24 2.30 -9.81
C PHE A 48 -16.41 3.59 -9.99
N ASP A 49 -15.40 3.54 -10.86
CA ASP A 49 -14.50 4.66 -11.18
C ASP A 49 -15.21 5.87 -11.80
N LYS A 50 -16.41 5.68 -12.35
CA LYS A 50 -17.22 6.72 -13.03
C LYS A 50 -18.40 7.21 -12.20
N LEU A 51 -18.57 6.70 -10.98
CA LEU A 51 -19.61 7.13 -10.05
C LEU A 51 -19.29 8.51 -9.46
N ALA A 52 -20.32 9.19 -8.97
CA ALA A 52 -20.11 10.38 -8.15
C ALA A 52 -19.46 9.99 -6.81
N LEU A 53 -18.74 10.91 -6.16
CA LEU A 53 -18.03 10.65 -4.91
C LEU A 53 -18.94 10.02 -3.84
N ALA A 54 -20.15 10.57 -3.63
CA ALA A 54 -21.10 10.04 -2.67
C ALA A 54 -21.49 8.57 -2.95
N GLN A 55 -21.64 8.20 -4.21
CA GLN A 55 -21.97 6.82 -4.61
C GLN A 55 -20.75 5.89 -4.43
N GLN A 56 -19.54 6.38 -4.68
CA GLN A 56 -18.31 5.62 -4.38
C GLN A 56 -18.19 5.34 -2.87
N GLU A 57 -18.46 6.34 -2.03
CA GLU A 57 -18.47 6.20 -0.58
C GLU A 57 -19.54 5.20 -0.10
N GLU A 58 -20.74 5.22 -0.68
CA GLU A 58 -21.79 4.23 -0.37
C GLU A 58 -21.34 2.80 -0.68
N VAL A 59 -20.72 2.58 -1.84
CA VAL A 59 -20.18 1.27 -2.24
C VAL A 59 -19.06 0.82 -1.30
N LEU A 60 -18.09 1.70 -1.00
CA LEU A 60 -16.98 1.39 -0.09
C LEU A 60 -17.47 1.09 1.33
N ARG A 61 -18.46 1.85 1.83
CA ARG A 61 -19.08 1.60 3.14
C ARG A 61 -19.81 0.27 3.17
N ALA A 62 -20.54 -0.09 2.12
CA ALA A 62 -21.18 -1.39 2.02
C ALA A 62 -20.17 -2.54 1.98
N LEU A 63 -19.00 -2.35 1.36
CA LEU A 63 -17.91 -3.33 1.38
C LEU A 63 -17.33 -3.50 2.80
N ASP A 64 -17.04 -2.40 3.50
CA ASP A 64 -16.53 -2.41 4.89
C ASP A 64 -17.51 -3.07 5.87
N GLU A 65 -18.79 -2.74 5.76
CA GLU A 65 -19.86 -3.34 6.57
C GLU A 65 -20.16 -4.80 6.19
N GLY A 66 -19.54 -5.32 5.13
CA GLY A 66 -19.77 -6.69 4.65
C GLY A 66 -21.14 -6.92 4.01
N LYS A 67 -21.85 -5.84 3.63
CA LYS A 67 -23.20 -5.86 3.06
C LYS A 67 -23.22 -5.85 1.53
N PHE A 68 -22.10 -5.53 0.90
CA PHE A 68 -22.00 -5.56 -0.55
C PHE A 68 -22.02 -7.01 -1.07
N PRO A 69 -22.83 -7.32 -2.10
CA PRO A 69 -23.01 -8.69 -2.56
C PRO A 69 -21.84 -9.12 -3.47
N LEU A 70 -20.73 -9.55 -2.85
CA LEU A 70 -19.65 -10.25 -3.55
C LEU A 70 -19.84 -11.76 -3.46
N GLU A 71 -19.61 -12.44 -4.58
CA GLU A 71 -19.73 -13.89 -4.72
C GLU A 71 -18.37 -14.58 -4.54
N ALA A 72 -17.30 -14.03 -5.11
CA ALA A 72 -15.99 -14.65 -5.09
C ALA A 72 -15.34 -14.68 -3.69
N VAL A 73 -15.54 -13.62 -2.89
CA VAL A 73 -14.95 -13.47 -1.55
C VAL A 73 -15.87 -12.66 -0.64
N PRO A 74 -15.80 -12.82 0.70
CA PRO A 74 -16.55 -11.97 1.61
C PRO A 74 -16.19 -10.49 1.42
N ALA A 75 -17.20 -9.62 1.36
CA ALA A 75 -17.00 -8.20 1.06
C ALA A 75 -16.04 -7.49 2.04
N ARG A 76 -16.22 -7.74 3.34
CA ARG A 76 -15.35 -7.16 4.37
C ARG A 76 -13.91 -7.67 4.29
N PHE A 77 -13.72 -8.92 3.87
CA PHE A 77 -12.37 -9.45 3.64
C PHE A 77 -11.69 -8.70 2.49
N PHE A 78 -12.37 -8.52 1.36
CA PHE A 78 -11.82 -7.75 0.24
C PHE A 78 -11.54 -6.30 0.62
N PHE A 79 -12.44 -5.65 1.36
CA PHE A 79 -12.24 -4.28 1.82
C PHE A 79 -10.97 -4.14 2.68
N ASN A 80 -10.77 -5.04 3.65
CA ASN A 80 -9.57 -5.03 4.49
C ASN A 80 -8.30 -5.25 3.66
N LEU A 81 -8.30 -6.23 2.74
CA LEU A 81 -7.18 -6.46 1.83
C LEU A 81 -6.86 -5.23 0.96
N LEU A 82 -7.89 -4.53 0.48
CA LEU A 82 -7.75 -3.30 -0.28
C LEU A 82 -7.15 -2.18 0.58
N LEU A 83 -7.63 -2.01 1.80
CA LEU A 83 -7.15 -1.01 2.74
C LEU A 83 -5.68 -1.25 3.13
N ASP A 84 -5.35 -2.49 3.52
CA ASP A 84 -3.99 -2.88 3.91
C ASP A 84 -3.02 -2.61 2.76
N ASN A 85 -3.31 -3.09 1.55
CA ASN A 85 -2.47 -2.83 0.38
C ASN A 85 -2.38 -1.35 0.01
N THR A 86 -3.42 -0.55 0.28
CA THR A 86 -3.38 0.91 0.05
C THR A 86 -2.43 1.58 1.02
N ILE A 87 -2.47 1.19 2.30
CA ILE A 87 -1.54 1.70 3.33
C ILE A 87 -0.12 1.27 2.99
N GLU A 88 0.10 -0.01 2.66
CA GLU A 88 1.39 -0.54 2.24
C GLU A 88 1.93 0.21 1.02
N GLY A 89 1.11 0.40 -0.02
CA GLY A 89 1.49 1.15 -1.22
C GLY A 89 1.78 2.63 -0.93
N PHE A 90 1.10 3.24 0.05
CA PHE A 90 1.33 4.63 0.44
C PHE A 90 2.66 4.83 1.18
N PHE A 91 3.14 3.82 1.92
CA PHE A 91 4.38 3.90 2.70
C PHE A 91 5.56 3.09 2.14
N SER A 92 5.37 2.31 1.07
CA SER A 92 6.45 1.56 0.42
C SER A 92 7.43 2.44 -0.34
N ASP A 93 8.57 1.88 -0.74
CA ASP A 93 9.49 2.56 -1.67
C ASP A 93 8.78 2.84 -3.01
N PRO A 94 8.90 4.06 -3.58
CA PRO A 94 8.27 4.42 -4.85
C PRO A 94 8.61 3.50 -6.04
N ILE A 95 9.68 2.68 -5.96
CA ILE A 95 10.00 1.67 -6.98
C ILE A 95 8.84 0.69 -7.23
N TYR A 96 7.96 0.47 -6.25
CA TYR A 96 6.78 -0.39 -6.37
C TYR A 96 5.57 0.30 -7.01
N GLY A 97 5.72 1.55 -7.47
CA GLY A 97 4.67 2.33 -8.14
C GLY A 97 3.73 3.10 -7.20
N GLY A 98 3.84 2.89 -5.88
CA GLY A 98 3.16 3.65 -4.85
C GLY A 98 3.95 4.87 -4.37
N ASN A 99 3.54 5.44 -3.22
CA ASN A 99 4.23 6.52 -2.50
C ASN A 99 4.87 7.60 -3.40
N ARG A 100 4.11 8.07 -4.39
CA ARG A 100 4.63 9.01 -5.40
C ARG A 100 5.22 10.25 -4.72
N ASP A 101 6.37 10.69 -5.20
CA ASP A 101 7.12 11.83 -4.64
C ASP A 101 7.49 11.66 -3.15
N LYS A 102 7.46 10.42 -2.64
CA LYS A 102 7.79 10.04 -1.26
C LYS A 102 6.90 10.77 -0.24
N ILE A 103 5.66 11.07 -0.59
CA ILE A 103 4.75 11.85 0.27
C ILE A 103 4.44 11.16 1.59
N GLY A 104 4.28 9.84 1.60
CA GLY A 104 4.04 9.07 2.82
C GLY A 104 5.27 9.11 3.74
N TRP A 105 6.47 9.08 3.16
CA TRP A 105 7.71 9.22 3.92
C TRP A 105 7.89 10.62 4.49
N LYS A 106 7.63 11.66 3.69
CA LYS A 106 7.64 13.06 4.14
C LYS A 106 6.65 13.28 5.29
N LEU A 107 5.48 12.67 5.23
CA LEU A 107 4.44 12.76 6.27
C LEU A 107 4.93 12.26 7.62
N VAL A 108 5.62 11.11 7.66
CA VAL A 108 6.09 10.48 8.90
C VAL A 108 7.53 10.83 9.26
N GLY A 109 8.19 11.67 8.45
CA GLY A 109 9.60 12.03 8.64
C GLY A 109 10.58 10.89 8.36
N PHE A 110 10.20 9.90 7.55
CA PHE A 110 11.10 8.81 7.18
C PHE A 110 12.10 9.29 6.10
N PRO A 111 13.42 9.21 6.34
CA PRO A 111 14.42 9.76 5.42
C PRO A 111 14.71 8.84 4.22
N GLY A 112 14.08 7.67 4.13
CA GLY A 112 14.33 6.72 3.05
C GLY A 112 15.58 5.87 3.28
N VAL A 113 16.17 5.39 2.18
CA VAL A 113 17.32 4.49 2.18
C VAL A 113 18.57 5.23 2.66
N ALA A 114 19.15 4.80 3.77
CA ALA A 114 20.43 5.32 4.27
C ALA A 114 21.54 4.28 4.13
N ALA A 115 22.76 4.75 3.83
CA ALA A 115 23.98 3.95 3.85
C ALA A 115 24.30 3.48 5.28
N VAL A 116 24.56 4.45 6.15
CA VAL A 116 24.96 4.31 7.55
C VAL A 116 24.64 5.62 8.27
N TYR A 117 24.31 5.53 9.56
CA TYR A 117 24.09 6.69 10.43
C TYR A 117 25.29 6.99 11.34
N THR A 118 26.49 6.47 11.02
CA THR A 118 27.69 6.54 11.88
C THR A 118 28.07 7.95 12.32
N GLN A 119 27.90 8.96 11.46
CA GLN A 119 28.20 10.36 11.81
C GLN A 119 27.12 11.05 12.67
N HIS A 120 25.97 10.39 12.87
CA HIS A 120 24.81 10.93 13.56
C HIS A 120 24.40 10.12 14.79
N VAL A 121 24.88 8.87 14.94
CA VAL A 121 24.48 7.98 16.04
C VAL A 121 24.83 8.53 17.43
N GLU A 122 25.95 9.25 17.56
CA GLU A 122 26.40 9.89 18.80
C GLU A 122 25.70 11.24 19.07
N LYS A 123 24.91 11.76 18.13
CA LYS A 123 24.23 13.06 18.27
C LYS A 123 22.86 12.85 18.89
N HIS A 124 22.81 12.82 20.21
CA HIS A 124 21.55 12.69 20.95
C HIS A 124 20.71 13.97 20.91
N GLY A 125 19.38 13.81 20.81
CA GLY A 125 18.43 14.93 20.85
C GLY A 125 18.44 15.85 19.63
N VAL A 126 19.21 15.52 18.59
CA VAL A 126 19.26 16.28 17.34
C VAL A 126 18.33 15.64 16.31
N PRO A 127 17.29 16.35 15.82
CA PRO A 127 16.42 15.84 14.77
C PRO A 127 17.19 15.50 13.49
N TYR A 128 16.87 14.36 12.88
CA TYR A 128 17.42 13.96 11.59
C TYR A 128 16.39 14.26 10.48
N ASP A 129 16.38 15.50 10.00
CA ASP A 129 15.48 15.92 8.93
C ASP A 129 16.22 15.87 7.59
N ALA A 130 15.87 14.89 6.76
CA ALA A 130 16.47 14.73 5.43
C ALA A 130 15.39 14.68 4.35
N LEU A 131 15.75 15.13 3.15
CA LEU A 131 14.96 14.83 1.96
C LEU A 131 14.98 13.32 1.73
N PRO A 132 13.80 12.68 1.63
CA PRO A 132 13.78 11.23 1.53
C PRO A 132 14.43 10.73 0.22
N ALA A 133 15.29 9.73 0.32
CA ALA A 133 15.95 9.09 -0.81
C ALA A 133 15.39 7.68 -1.05
N SER A 134 14.86 7.40 -2.26
CA SER A 134 14.36 6.07 -2.62
C SER A 134 15.31 5.29 -3.53
N ILE A 135 15.03 3.99 -3.69
CA ILE A 135 15.74 3.13 -4.64
C ILE A 135 15.58 3.66 -6.07
N VAL A 136 14.38 4.10 -6.45
CA VAL A 136 14.17 4.67 -7.79
C VAL A 136 15.01 5.94 -8.03
N ASP A 137 15.21 6.79 -7.01
CA ASP A 137 16.07 7.97 -7.15
C ASP A 137 17.54 7.57 -7.41
N ILE A 138 18.00 6.45 -6.83
CA ILE A 138 19.34 5.90 -7.06
C ILE A 138 19.45 5.36 -8.50
N LEU A 139 18.47 4.56 -8.93
CA LEU A 139 18.45 3.96 -10.27
C LEU A 139 18.39 5.02 -11.38
N GLU A 140 17.70 6.14 -11.14
CA GLU A 140 17.57 7.26 -12.09
C GLU A 140 18.70 8.31 -11.98
N GLY A 141 19.67 8.10 -11.07
CA GLY A 141 20.78 9.04 -10.86
C GLY A 141 20.36 10.39 -10.24
N LYS A 142 19.20 10.46 -9.59
CA LYS A 142 18.69 11.64 -8.89
C LYS A 142 19.27 11.80 -7.49
N SER A 143 19.72 10.70 -6.88
CA SER A 143 20.40 10.69 -5.59
C SER A 143 21.92 10.75 -5.77
N ALA A 144 22.57 11.67 -5.05
CA ALA A 144 24.02 11.68 -4.97
C ALA A 144 24.51 10.46 -4.18
N LEU A 145 25.52 9.75 -4.69
CA LEU A 145 26.03 8.53 -4.06
C LEU A 145 27.40 8.75 -3.41
N ASP A 146 27.66 8.04 -2.31
CA ASP A 146 28.98 7.95 -1.68
C ASP A 146 29.94 7.04 -2.47
N GLU A 147 31.17 6.87 -1.98
CA GLU A 147 32.21 6.03 -2.58
C GLU A 147 31.86 4.53 -2.62
N HIS A 148 30.83 4.12 -1.88
CA HIS A 148 30.32 2.75 -1.81
C HIS A 148 29.01 2.56 -2.60
N GLY A 149 28.52 3.60 -3.27
CA GLY A 149 27.29 3.55 -4.07
C GLY A 149 26.00 3.72 -3.27
N HIS A 150 26.08 4.16 -2.01
CA HIS A 150 24.91 4.40 -1.19
C HIS A 150 24.42 5.86 -1.31
N PRO A 151 23.11 6.13 -1.16
CA PRO A 151 22.57 7.48 -1.22
C PRO A 151 23.10 8.36 -0.08
N ARG A 152 23.56 9.56 -0.45
CA ARG A 152 23.85 10.64 0.49
C ARG A 152 22.58 11.45 0.74
N HIS A 153 22.10 11.40 1.97
CA HIS A 153 20.98 12.22 2.41
C HIS A 153 21.30 13.72 2.37
N VAL A 154 20.37 14.49 1.82
CA VAL A 154 20.40 15.94 1.84
C VAL A 154 19.59 16.41 3.05
N LEU A 155 20.28 16.98 4.04
CA LEU A 155 19.64 17.49 5.25
C LEU A 155 18.81 18.74 4.94
N LEU A 156 17.61 18.82 5.52
CA LEU A 156 16.75 19.98 5.46
C LEU A 156 17.24 21.01 6.49
N VAL A 157 17.52 22.23 6.03
CA VAL A 157 17.79 23.35 6.93
C VAL A 157 16.44 23.89 7.40
N ARG A 158 16.14 23.74 8.70
CA ARG A 158 14.99 24.44 9.29
C ARG A 158 15.26 25.94 9.19
N LYS A 159 14.36 26.69 8.55
CA LYS A 159 14.29 28.14 8.75
C LYS A 159 13.55 28.36 10.05
N ASP A 160 14.25 28.93 11.01
CA ASP A 160 13.70 29.38 12.30
C ASP A 160 12.64 30.47 12.11
#